data_AF-A0AA40VX38-F1
#
_entry.id   AF-A0AA40VX38-F1
#
_cell.length_a   1.000
_cell.length_b   1.000
_cell.length_c   1.000
_cell.angle_alpha   90.00
_cell.angle_beta   90.00
_cell.angle_gamma   90.00
#
_symmetry.space_group_name_H-M   'P 1'
#
loop_
_entity.id
_entity.type
_entity.pdbx_description
1 polymer ?
#
loop_
_entity_poly.entity_id
_entity_poly.type
_entity_poly.pdbx_seq_one_letter_code
_entity_poly.pdbx_strand_id
1 'polypeptide(L)'
;MEHPTRVLQRAWLLLLALLITLHGGLAHAQAFDRQAENARYRQWLEDFRADLQRLRQSPDPAKADIDRLFAKTIVPGSRGTQLVRTLAQAPGDSTSGEIHYAGLQRVFLAALADAVVAGDGGDYPETQAKYQKQVLRVRYMHVDGGGRLESFFNDPEHFKPYRLPAPGTLERDAYPFLLFEEHDGKLRLGGVSKEFWELVRFMDTLQYA
;
A
#
# COMPACT_ATOMS: atom_id res chain seq x y z
N MET A 1 -40.23 56.87 -2.45
CA MET A 1 -39.92 56.61 -1.03
C MET A 1 -39.83 55.10 -0.87
N GLU A 2 -38.64 54.54 -1.03
CA GLU A 2 -38.41 53.10 -0.92
C GLU A 2 -38.44 52.68 0.55
N HIS A 3 -39.26 51.67 0.88
CA HIS A 3 -39.49 51.24 2.25
C HIS A 3 -38.24 50.58 2.87
N PRO A 4 -37.76 51.04 4.04
CA PRO A 4 -36.50 50.59 4.66
C PRO A 4 -36.48 49.11 5.05
N THR A 5 -37.64 48.47 5.14
CA THR A 5 -37.81 47.06 5.51
C THR A 5 -37.34 46.08 4.42
N ARG A 6 -37.42 46.45 3.13
CA ARG A 6 -36.98 45.58 2.01
C ARG A 6 -35.46 45.51 1.88
N VAL A 7 -34.77 46.57 2.27
CA VAL A 7 -33.29 46.63 2.25
C VAL A 7 -32.71 45.72 3.34
N LEU A 8 -33.32 45.70 4.52
CA LEU A 8 -32.89 44.85 5.64
C LEU A 8 -33.03 43.35 5.33
N GLN A 9 -34.15 42.93 4.72
CA GLN A 9 -34.37 41.53 4.34
C GLN A 9 -33.40 41.05 3.26
N ARG A 10 -33.07 41.91 2.28
CA ARG A 10 -32.09 41.59 1.23
C ARG A 10 -30.67 41.47 1.81
N ALA A 11 -30.30 42.33 2.74
CA ALA A 11 -29.03 42.24 3.46
C ALA A 11 -28.92 40.95 4.28
N TRP A 12 -30.01 40.53 4.92
CA TRP A 12 -30.06 39.29 5.72
C TRP A 12 -29.92 38.03 4.86
N LEU A 13 -30.58 37.98 3.70
CA LEU A 13 -30.47 36.86 2.76
C LEU A 13 -29.07 36.76 2.14
N LEU A 14 -28.41 37.89 1.88
CA LEU A 14 -27.02 37.92 1.39
C LEU A 14 -26.03 37.46 2.46
N LEU A 15 -26.26 37.80 3.73
CA LEU A 15 -25.44 37.33 4.87
C LEU A 15 -25.58 35.81 5.09
N LEU A 16 -26.80 35.27 4.98
CA LEU A 16 -27.05 33.83 5.02
C LEU A 16 -26.40 33.09 3.84
N ALA A 17 -26.50 33.64 2.63
CA ALA A 17 -25.82 33.07 1.46
C ALA A 17 -24.29 33.09 1.62
N LEU A 18 -23.71 34.14 2.22
CA LEU A 18 -22.28 34.22 2.51
C LEU A 18 -21.84 33.22 3.59
N LEU A 19 -22.67 32.98 4.61
CA LEU A 19 -22.40 32.01 5.67
C LEU A 19 -22.45 30.56 5.17
N ILE A 20 -23.35 30.26 4.23
CA ILE A 20 -23.48 28.94 3.60
C ILE A 20 -22.32 28.69 2.61
N THR A 21 -21.87 29.71 1.87
CA THR A 21 -20.71 29.57 0.97
C THR A 21 -19.38 29.48 1.73
N LEU A 22 -19.25 30.09 2.92
CA LEU A 22 -18.08 29.88 3.78
C LEU A 22 -18.01 28.45 4.37
N HIS A 23 -19.14 27.78 4.58
CA HIS A 23 -19.16 26.39 5.06
C HIS A 23 -18.94 25.35 3.94
N GLY A 24 -19.12 25.72 2.67
CA GLY A 24 -18.94 24.83 1.53
C GLY A 24 -17.50 24.61 1.06
N GLY A 25 -16.52 25.32 1.66
CA GLY A 25 -15.13 25.38 1.18
C GLY A 25 -14.08 24.64 2.00
N LEU A 26 -14.46 23.94 3.08
CA LEU A 26 -13.56 23.01 3.74
C LEU A 26 -13.75 21.63 3.12
N ALA A 27 -13.14 21.41 1.96
CA ALA A 27 -12.74 20.06 1.58
C ALA A 27 -11.90 19.54 2.75
N HIS A 28 -12.53 18.81 3.67
CA HIS A 28 -11.83 18.13 4.74
C HIS A 28 -10.85 17.20 4.04
N ALA A 29 -9.56 17.56 4.06
CA ALA A 29 -8.51 16.58 3.95
C ALA A 29 -8.78 15.62 5.11
N GLN A 30 -9.52 14.55 4.82
CA GLN A 30 -9.92 13.57 5.83
C GLN A 30 -8.63 13.07 6.45
N ALA A 31 -8.44 13.35 7.74
CA ALA A 31 -7.20 13.02 8.42
C ALA A 31 -6.93 11.52 8.22
N PHE A 32 -5.69 11.18 7.87
CA PHE A 32 -5.30 9.80 7.64
C PHE A 32 -5.54 8.98 8.91
N ASP A 33 -6.60 8.17 8.90
CA ASP A 33 -6.95 7.29 10.00
C ASP A 33 -6.09 6.03 9.92
N ARG A 34 -4.94 6.08 10.60
CA ARG A 34 -4.00 4.96 10.68
C ARG A 34 -4.66 3.68 11.21
N GLN A 35 -5.61 3.78 12.14
CA GLN A 35 -6.24 2.60 12.74
C GLN A 35 -7.16 1.92 11.72
N ALA A 36 -8.00 2.70 11.04
CA ALA A 36 -8.88 2.19 9.99
C ALA A 36 -8.07 1.58 8.83
N GLU A 37 -7.01 2.28 8.38
CA GLU A 37 -6.16 1.79 7.28
C GLU A 37 -5.42 0.50 7.66
N ASN A 38 -4.93 0.37 8.90
CA ASN A 38 -4.32 -0.88 9.35
C ASN A 38 -5.36 -2.01 9.51
N ALA A 39 -6.62 -1.72 9.85
CA ALA A 39 -7.68 -2.73 9.86
C ALA A 39 -7.95 -3.25 8.45
N ARG A 40 -8.05 -2.35 7.46
CA ARG A 40 -8.21 -2.70 6.04
C ARG A 40 -7.02 -3.50 5.51
N TYR A 41 -5.81 -3.08 5.86
CA TYR A 41 -4.57 -3.78 5.49
C TYR A 41 -4.54 -5.21 6.05
N ARG A 42 -4.88 -5.40 7.33
CA ARG A 42 -4.94 -6.75 7.93
C ARG A 42 -5.98 -7.63 7.25
N GLN A 43 -7.17 -7.11 6.98
CA GLN A 43 -8.19 -7.84 6.24
C GLN A 43 -7.69 -8.26 4.85
N TRP A 44 -7.04 -7.35 4.14
CA TRP A 44 -6.42 -7.66 2.85
C TRP A 44 -5.35 -8.75 2.97
N LEU A 45 -4.49 -8.69 3.99
CA LEU A 45 -3.43 -9.67 4.19
C LEU A 45 -4.00 -11.08 4.48
N GLU A 46 -5.08 -11.17 5.25
CA GLU A 46 -5.80 -12.42 5.49
C GLU A 46 -6.39 -12.99 4.19
N ASP A 47 -7.09 -12.16 3.41
CA ASP A 47 -7.65 -12.54 2.12
C ASP A 47 -6.53 -12.99 1.15
N PHE A 48 -5.39 -12.27 1.12
CA PHE A 48 -4.24 -12.59 0.28
C PHE A 48 -3.60 -13.92 0.67
N ARG A 49 -3.49 -14.22 1.97
CA ARG A 49 -3.02 -15.53 2.46
C ARG A 49 -3.98 -16.66 2.06
N ALA A 50 -5.28 -16.41 2.10
CA ALA A 50 -6.27 -17.37 1.63
C ALA A 50 -6.10 -17.64 0.12
N ASP A 51 -5.85 -16.61 -0.69
CA ASP A 51 -5.58 -16.76 -2.13
C ASP A 51 -4.32 -17.60 -2.41
N LEU A 52 -3.25 -17.38 -1.64
CA LEU A 52 -2.04 -18.20 -1.71
C LEU A 52 -2.29 -19.66 -1.29
N GLN A 53 -3.14 -19.89 -0.30
CA GLN A 53 -3.56 -21.25 0.08
C GLN A 53 -4.34 -21.92 -1.05
N ARG A 54 -5.26 -21.19 -1.69
CA ARG A 54 -6.01 -21.70 -2.86
C ARG A 54 -5.07 -22.01 -4.03
N LEU A 55 -4.04 -21.19 -4.26
CA LEU A 55 -3.02 -21.45 -5.29
C LEU A 55 -2.27 -22.76 -5.01
N ARG A 56 -1.83 -22.97 -3.76
CA ARG A 56 -1.12 -24.20 -3.36
C ARG A 56 -1.98 -25.46 -3.48
N GLN A 57 -3.30 -25.31 -3.32
CA GLN A 57 -4.27 -26.40 -3.47
C GLN A 57 -4.71 -26.62 -4.93
N SER A 58 -4.26 -25.78 -5.86
CA SER A 58 -4.54 -25.93 -7.29
C SER A 58 -3.89 -27.20 -7.85
N PRO A 59 -4.53 -27.93 -8.78
CA PRO A 59 -3.94 -29.10 -9.44
C PRO A 59 -2.62 -28.80 -10.17
N ASP A 60 -2.49 -27.59 -10.72
CA ASP A 60 -1.26 -27.12 -11.38
C ASP A 60 -1.02 -25.65 -10.98
N PRO A 61 -0.34 -25.40 -9.84
CA PRO A 61 -0.06 -24.04 -9.36
C PRO A 61 0.79 -23.24 -10.34
N ALA A 62 1.67 -23.91 -11.10
CA ALA A 62 2.56 -23.26 -12.06
C ALA A 62 1.81 -22.74 -13.29
N LYS A 63 0.69 -23.38 -13.66
CA LYS A 63 -0.19 -22.93 -14.76
C LYS A 63 -1.46 -22.22 -14.29
N ALA A 64 -1.59 -21.93 -13.00
CA ALA A 64 -2.78 -21.28 -12.48
C ALA A 64 -2.94 -19.86 -13.06
N ASP A 65 -4.20 -19.51 -13.38
CA ASP A 65 -4.56 -18.15 -13.76
C ASP A 65 -4.52 -17.25 -12.52
N ILE A 66 -3.36 -16.63 -12.28
CA ILE A 66 -3.12 -15.75 -11.13
C ILE A 66 -4.07 -14.55 -11.14
N ASP A 67 -4.33 -13.95 -12.30
CA ASP A 67 -5.19 -12.76 -12.40
C ASP A 67 -6.61 -13.11 -11.94
N ARG A 68 -7.13 -14.27 -12.36
CA ARG A 68 -8.45 -14.72 -11.90
C ARG A 68 -8.45 -15.15 -10.44
N LEU A 69 -7.44 -15.90 -10.00
CA LEU A 69 -7.41 -16.48 -8.65
C LEU A 69 -7.31 -15.40 -7.56
N PHE A 70 -6.52 -14.35 -7.84
CA PHE A 70 -6.22 -13.25 -6.92
C PHE A 70 -7.00 -11.96 -7.21
N ALA A 71 -7.98 -11.95 -8.12
CA ALA A 71 -8.72 -10.72 -8.49
C ALA A 71 -9.37 -9.93 -7.33
N LYS A 72 -9.51 -10.55 -6.15
CA LYS A 72 -10.00 -9.92 -4.91
C LYS A 72 -8.92 -9.21 -4.11
N THR A 73 -7.65 -9.58 -4.27
CA THR A 73 -6.53 -9.13 -3.44
C THR A 73 -5.40 -8.52 -4.25
N ILE A 74 -5.39 -8.72 -5.57
CA ILE A 74 -4.42 -8.19 -6.52
C ILE A 74 -5.18 -7.52 -7.66
N VAL A 75 -4.68 -6.39 -8.13
CA VAL A 75 -5.22 -5.71 -9.31
C VAL A 75 -4.83 -6.52 -10.55
N PRO A 76 -5.77 -7.06 -11.35
CA PRO A 76 -5.44 -7.86 -12.51
C PRO A 76 -4.57 -7.11 -13.53
N GLY A 77 -3.56 -7.79 -14.07
CA GLY A 77 -2.60 -7.21 -15.03
C GLY A 77 -1.64 -6.16 -14.45
N SER A 78 -1.61 -5.96 -13.12
CA SER A 78 -0.72 -5.02 -12.45
C SER A 78 0.69 -5.59 -12.23
N ARG A 79 1.58 -4.79 -11.63
CA ARG A 79 2.88 -5.30 -11.14
C ARG A 79 2.68 -6.31 -10.00
N GLY A 80 1.58 -6.22 -9.25
CA GLY A 80 1.20 -7.19 -8.22
C GLY A 80 1.01 -8.59 -8.77
N THR A 81 0.39 -8.75 -9.94
CA THR A 81 0.27 -10.06 -10.61
C THR A 81 1.65 -10.65 -10.92
N GLN A 82 2.57 -9.84 -11.46
CA GLN A 82 3.92 -10.31 -11.78
C GLN A 82 4.70 -10.69 -10.53
N LEU A 83 4.55 -9.91 -9.45
CA LEU A 83 5.13 -10.24 -8.15
C LEU A 83 4.65 -11.61 -7.65
N VAL A 84 3.34 -11.90 -7.69
CA VAL A 84 2.81 -13.20 -7.27
C VAL A 84 3.37 -14.34 -8.12
N ARG A 85 3.50 -14.14 -9.45
CA ARG A 85 4.15 -15.13 -10.32
C ARG A 85 5.61 -15.37 -9.92
N THR A 86 6.37 -14.30 -9.65
CA THR A 86 7.75 -14.40 -9.18
C THR A 86 7.84 -15.16 -7.86
N LEU A 87 6.97 -14.86 -6.90
CA LEU A 87 6.96 -15.55 -5.60
C LEU A 87 6.56 -17.03 -5.73
N ALA A 88 5.61 -17.36 -6.61
CA ALA A 88 5.19 -18.74 -6.86
C ALA A 88 6.26 -19.59 -7.58
N GLN A 89 7.17 -18.94 -8.31
CA GLN A 89 8.28 -19.59 -9.02
C GLN A 89 9.58 -19.61 -8.21
N ALA A 90 9.66 -18.86 -7.11
CA ALA A 90 10.84 -18.81 -6.27
C ALA A 90 11.09 -20.15 -5.57
N PRO A 91 12.36 -20.52 -5.30
CA PRO A 91 12.67 -21.68 -4.48
C PRO A 91 11.97 -21.62 -3.12
N GLY A 92 11.47 -22.78 -2.68
CA GLY A 92 10.85 -22.93 -1.37
C GLY A 92 11.87 -22.98 -0.24
N ASP A 93 11.40 -23.35 0.95
CA ASP A 93 12.25 -23.58 2.12
C ASP A 93 13.36 -24.59 1.79
N SER A 94 14.56 -24.35 2.32
CA SER A 94 15.73 -25.20 2.11
C SER A 94 16.42 -25.53 3.43
N THR A 95 17.33 -26.50 3.40
CA THR A 95 18.08 -26.93 4.60
C THR A 95 19.53 -27.20 4.21
N SER A 96 20.47 -26.67 5.00
CA SER A 96 21.91 -26.94 4.88
C SER A 96 22.46 -27.31 6.25
N GLY A 97 22.89 -28.55 6.42
CA GLY A 97 23.22 -29.10 7.73
C GLY A 97 21.99 -29.06 8.67
N GLU A 98 22.14 -28.44 9.83
CA GLU A 98 21.06 -28.25 10.82
C GLU A 98 20.31 -26.91 10.65
N ILE A 99 20.68 -26.09 9.67
CA ILE A 99 20.08 -24.76 9.45
C ILE A 99 18.93 -24.87 8.45
N HIS A 100 17.76 -24.36 8.84
CA HIS A 100 16.59 -24.25 7.97
C HIS A 100 16.43 -22.81 7.46
N TYR A 101 16.36 -22.66 6.14
CA TYR A 101 16.16 -21.38 5.48
C TYR A 101 14.72 -21.28 4.95
N ALA A 102 14.04 -20.19 5.28
CA ALA A 102 12.74 -19.89 4.72
C ALA A 102 12.89 -19.44 3.26
N GLY A 103 12.04 -19.96 2.37
CA GLY A 103 11.99 -19.51 0.98
C GLY A 103 11.51 -18.07 0.86
N LEU A 104 11.83 -17.41 -0.26
CA LEU A 104 11.54 -15.99 -0.48
C LEU A 104 10.06 -15.62 -0.29
N GLN A 105 9.14 -16.52 -0.66
CA GLN A 105 7.70 -16.33 -0.42
C GLN A 105 7.36 -16.19 1.07
N ARG A 106 7.98 -17.00 1.93
CA ARG A 106 7.77 -16.98 3.37
C ARG A 106 8.38 -15.73 4.01
N VAL A 107 9.56 -15.30 3.53
CA VAL A 107 10.17 -14.03 3.94
C VAL A 107 9.29 -12.83 3.54
N PHE A 108 8.80 -12.81 2.31
CA PHE A 108 7.88 -11.76 1.84
C PHE A 108 6.59 -11.70 2.69
N LEU A 109 6.02 -12.86 3.03
CA LEU A 109 4.83 -12.93 3.89
C LEU A 109 5.10 -12.50 5.33
N ALA A 110 6.30 -12.77 5.86
CA ALA A 110 6.72 -12.27 7.16
C ALA A 110 6.85 -10.74 7.14
N ALA A 111 7.51 -10.18 6.13
CA ALA A 111 7.63 -8.73 5.96
C ALA A 111 6.25 -8.04 5.88
N LEU A 112 5.27 -8.64 5.21
CA LEU A 112 3.89 -8.13 5.23
C LEU A 112 3.20 -8.32 6.60
N ALA A 113 3.45 -9.43 7.29
CA ALA A 113 2.87 -9.68 8.61
C ALA A 113 3.30 -8.64 9.63
N ASP A 114 4.58 -8.26 9.57
CA ASP A 114 5.22 -7.33 10.49
C ASP A 114 5.09 -5.87 10.01
N ALA A 115 4.43 -5.65 8.87
CA ALA A 115 4.19 -4.32 8.33
C ALA A 115 2.93 -3.68 8.92
N VAL A 116 3.02 -2.36 9.14
CA VAL A 116 1.88 -1.49 9.43
C VAL A 116 1.86 -0.32 8.46
N VAL A 117 0.67 0.15 8.11
CA VAL A 117 0.52 1.37 7.31
C VAL A 117 0.94 2.57 8.17
N ALA A 118 2.00 3.25 7.75
CA ALA A 118 2.59 4.40 8.43
C ALA A 118 2.00 5.74 7.96
N GLY A 119 1.69 5.84 6.66
CA GLY A 119 1.15 7.06 6.03
C GLY A 119 0.60 6.84 4.62
N ASP A 120 -0.06 7.88 4.09
CA ASP A 120 -0.59 7.93 2.73
C ASP A 120 0.31 8.81 1.85
N GLY A 121 0.80 8.26 0.75
CA GLY A 121 1.64 8.99 -0.22
C GLY A 121 0.85 9.58 -1.39
N GLY A 122 -0.49 9.48 -1.38
CA GLY A 122 -1.34 9.99 -2.46
C GLY A 122 -1.34 9.07 -3.68
N ASP A 123 -1.81 9.60 -4.80
CA ASP A 123 -1.96 8.82 -6.03
C ASP A 123 -0.59 8.53 -6.66
N TYR A 124 -0.39 7.29 -7.11
CA TYR A 124 0.84 6.87 -7.75
C TYR A 124 0.90 7.41 -9.19
N PRO A 125 1.91 8.21 -9.54
CA PRO A 125 2.03 8.81 -10.87
C PRO A 125 2.57 7.79 -11.88
N GLU A 126 1.70 6.90 -12.35
CA GLU A 126 2.08 5.86 -13.30
C GLU A 126 2.52 6.45 -14.66
N THR A 127 3.77 6.19 -15.03
CA THR A 127 4.35 6.66 -16.29
C THR A 127 4.35 5.60 -17.39
N GLN A 128 4.16 4.32 -17.05
CA GLN A 128 4.17 3.24 -18.03
C GLN A 128 2.77 3.01 -18.59
N ALA A 129 2.61 3.24 -19.90
CA ALA A 129 1.33 3.11 -20.61
C ALA A 129 0.57 1.80 -20.33
N LYS A 130 1.29 0.68 -20.16
CA LYS A 130 0.70 -0.64 -19.84
C LYS A 130 -0.04 -0.70 -18.50
N TYR A 131 0.27 0.19 -17.55
CA TYR A 131 -0.32 0.18 -16.20
C TYR A 131 -1.18 1.42 -15.91
N GLN A 132 -1.19 2.43 -16.78
CA GLN A 132 -1.89 3.71 -16.57
C GLN A 132 -3.41 3.60 -16.36
N LYS A 133 -4.03 2.47 -16.72
CA LYS A 133 -5.46 2.24 -16.47
C LYS A 133 -5.80 2.03 -14.99
N GLN A 134 -4.78 1.76 -14.16
CA GLN A 134 -4.93 1.45 -12.74
C GLN A 134 -4.67 2.72 -11.93
N VAL A 135 -5.68 3.17 -11.19
CA VAL A 135 -5.50 4.25 -10.22
C VAL A 135 -5.05 3.61 -8.91
N LEU A 136 -3.75 3.70 -8.64
CA LEU A 136 -3.14 3.13 -7.45
C LEU A 136 -2.78 4.24 -6.48
N ARG A 137 -2.95 3.99 -5.18
CA ARG A 137 -2.59 4.89 -4.11
C ARG A 137 -1.43 4.33 -3.30
N VAL A 138 -0.53 5.21 -2.89
CA VAL A 138 0.68 4.89 -2.15
C VAL A 138 0.33 4.71 -0.67
N ARG A 139 0.71 3.58 -0.09
CA ARG A 139 0.65 3.32 1.35
C ARG A 139 2.06 3.07 1.85
N TYR A 140 2.59 4.04 2.58
CA TYR A 140 3.89 3.90 3.23
C TYR A 140 3.80 2.85 4.34
N MET A 141 4.75 1.93 4.36
CA MET A 141 4.76 0.78 5.26
C MET A 141 5.96 0.86 6.19
N HIS A 142 5.70 0.77 7.49
CA HIS A 142 6.74 0.49 8.47
C HIS A 142 6.77 -1.01 8.74
N VAL A 143 7.93 -1.63 8.69
CA VAL A 143 8.11 -3.06 9.04
C VAL A 143 8.90 -3.12 10.34
N ASP A 144 8.31 -3.73 11.36
CA ASP A 144 9.04 -4.02 12.59
C ASP A 144 9.94 -5.23 12.37
N GLY A 145 11.25 -5.05 12.55
CA GLY A 145 12.22 -6.13 12.45
C GLY A 145 13.03 -6.33 13.72
N GLY A 146 12.54 -5.85 14.87
CA GLY A 146 13.19 -6.04 16.17
C GLY A 146 14.64 -5.52 16.20
N GLY A 147 14.89 -4.38 15.57
CA GLY A 147 16.23 -3.76 15.47
C GLY A 147 17.13 -4.32 14.36
N ARG A 148 16.85 -5.51 13.81
CA ARG A 148 17.69 -6.13 12.75
C ARG A 148 17.66 -5.38 11.42
N LEU A 149 16.66 -4.52 11.22
CA LEU A 149 16.48 -3.73 10.01
C LEU A 149 17.10 -2.34 10.09
N GLU A 150 17.60 -1.93 11.26
CA GLU A 150 18.14 -0.58 11.47
C GLU A 150 19.32 -0.28 10.53
N SER A 151 20.21 -1.25 10.29
CA SER A 151 21.32 -1.07 9.35
C SER A 151 20.85 -0.82 7.93
N PHE A 152 19.75 -1.44 7.50
CA PHE A 152 19.17 -1.24 6.18
C PHE A 152 18.49 0.13 6.08
N PHE A 153 17.72 0.54 7.10
CA PHE A 153 17.06 1.85 7.09
C PHE A 153 18.05 3.02 7.22
N ASN A 154 19.20 2.81 7.87
CA ASN A 154 20.24 3.82 7.99
C ASN A 154 21.24 3.83 6.82
N ASP A 155 21.06 2.98 5.82
CA ASP A 155 21.94 2.91 4.66
C ASP A 155 21.63 4.02 3.65
N PRO A 156 22.56 4.97 3.41
CA PRO A 156 22.36 6.07 2.46
C PRO A 156 22.33 5.63 0.99
N GLU A 157 22.77 4.41 0.67
CA GLU A 157 22.62 3.84 -0.68
C GLU A 157 21.17 3.51 -0.99
N HIS A 158 20.38 3.21 0.04
CA HIS A 158 18.97 2.82 -0.07
C HIS A 158 18.01 3.97 0.27
N PHE A 159 18.37 4.83 1.23
CA PHE A 159 17.48 5.90 1.72
C PHE A 159 18.11 7.29 1.79
N LYS A 160 17.32 8.34 1.50
CA LYS A 160 17.71 9.75 1.50
C LYS A 160 16.86 10.60 2.46
N PRO A 161 17.41 10.92 3.65
CA PRO A 161 17.49 9.97 4.77
C PRO A 161 16.16 9.22 5.00
N TYR A 162 16.20 8.05 5.66
CA TYR A 162 14.98 7.30 5.99
C TYR A 162 14.05 8.11 6.89
N ARG A 163 12.92 8.54 6.31
CA ARG A 163 11.89 9.33 6.99
C ARG A 163 10.55 9.10 6.32
N LEU A 164 9.48 9.12 7.11
CA LEU A 164 8.14 9.11 6.55
C LEU A 164 7.89 10.42 5.78
N PRO A 165 7.52 10.37 4.48
CA PRO A 165 7.21 11.56 3.70
C PRO A 165 5.94 12.27 4.19
N ALA A 166 5.74 13.51 3.73
CA ALA A 166 4.55 14.27 4.08
C ALA A 166 3.28 13.58 3.51
N PRO A 167 2.14 13.65 4.21
CA PRO A 167 0.89 13.07 3.70
C PRO A 167 0.53 13.56 2.30
N GLY A 168 0.12 12.64 1.44
CA GLY A 168 -0.24 12.93 0.05
C GLY A 168 0.95 13.16 -0.88
N THR A 169 2.19 12.97 -0.41
CA THR A 169 3.41 13.16 -1.20
C THR A 169 4.13 11.84 -1.40
N LEU A 170 4.38 11.47 -2.65
CA LEU A 170 5.26 10.37 -3.01
C LEU A 170 6.71 10.87 -3.09
N GLU A 171 7.55 10.37 -2.20
CA GLU A 171 9.01 10.46 -2.28
C GLU A 171 9.61 9.06 -2.50
N ARG A 172 10.51 8.93 -3.48
CA ARG A 172 11.32 7.72 -3.73
C ARG A 172 12.57 7.73 -2.89
N ASP A 173 13.10 6.55 -2.60
CA ASP A 173 14.28 6.34 -1.75
C ASP A 173 14.09 6.97 -0.34
N ALA A 174 12.86 7.14 0.14
CA ALA A 174 12.60 7.78 1.43
C ALA A 174 12.02 6.80 2.45
N TYR A 175 11.11 5.94 1.99
CA TYR A 175 10.37 5.01 2.84
C TYR A 175 9.74 3.89 1.99
N PRO A 176 9.71 2.62 2.46
CA PRO A 176 9.01 1.54 1.78
C PRO A 176 7.52 1.82 1.62
N PHE A 177 6.95 1.46 0.47
CA PHE A 177 5.51 1.55 0.25
C PHE A 177 4.95 0.38 -0.57
N LEU A 178 3.65 0.17 -0.42
CA LEU A 178 2.82 -0.68 -1.26
C LEU A 178 1.86 0.18 -2.08
N LEU A 179 1.44 -0.35 -3.22
CA LEU A 179 0.48 0.29 -4.11
C LEU A 179 -0.85 -0.44 -4.02
N PHE A 180 -1.91 0.26 -3.64
CA PHE A 180 -3.24 -0.31 -3.52
C PHE A 180 -4.24 0.42 -4.40
N GLU A 181 -5.11 -0.35 -5.03
CA GLU A 181 -6.39 0.14 -5.53
C GLU A 181 -7.46 -0.11 -4.47
N GLU A 182 -8.45 0.78 -4.40
CA GLU A 182 -9.68 0.53 -3.68
C GLU A 182 -10.78 0.09 -4.66
N HIS A 183 -11.37 -1.08 -4.41
CA HIS A 183 -12.46 -1.63 -5.19
C HIS A 183 -13.52 -2.18 -4.25
N ASP A 184 -14.74 -1.64 -4.33
CA ASP A 184 -15.86 -2.00 -3.47
C ASP A 184 -15.50 -1.95 -1.96
N GLY A 185 -14.75 -0.93 -1.56
CA GLY A 185 -14.27 -0.72 -0.19
C GLY A 185 -13.11 -1.62 0.25
N LYS A 186 -12.67 -2.56 -0.61
CA LYS A 186 -11.56 -3.48 -0.33
C LYS A 186 -10.28 -3.05 -1.02
N LEU A 187 -9.15 -3.38 -0.41
CA LEU A 187 -7.84 -3.14 -0.98
C LEU A 187 -7.48 -4.25 -1.98
N ARG A 188 -6.88 -3.86 -3.11
CA ARG A 188 -6.22 -4.76 -4.05
C ARG A 188 -4.80 -4.27 -4.29
N LEU A 189 -3.81 -5.14 -4.10
CA LEU A 189 -2.41 -4.79 -4.29
C LEU A 189 -2.10 -4.68 -5.80
N GLY A 190 -1.67 -3.51 -6.23
CA GLY A 190 -1.21 -3.23 -7.59
C GLY A 190 0.30 -3.39 -7.77
N GLY A 191 1.06 -3.42 -6.68
CA GLY A 191 2.50 -3.62 -6.70
C GLY A 191 3.19 -3.20 -5.41
N VAL A 192 4.50 -3.38 -5.38
CA VAL A 192 5.37 -2.97 -4.27
C VAL A 192 6.44 -2.02 -4.77
N SER A 193 6.88 -1.12 -3.90
CA SER A 193 8.02 -0.24 -4.15
C SER A 193 9.33 -1.04 -4.29
N LYS A 194 10.34 -0.41 -4.89
CA LYS A 194 11.71 -0.97 -4.95
C LYS A 194 12.24 -1.14 -3.52
N GLU A 195 11.99 -0.14 -2.70
CA GLU A 195 12.38 0.01 -1.31
C GLU A 195 11.82 -1.13 -0.45
N PHE A 196 10.53 -1.50 -0.63
CA PHE A 196 9.94 -2.64 0.05
C PHE A 196 10.51 -3.98 -0.46
N TRP A 197 10.77 -4.10 -1.76
CA TRP A 197 11.36 -5.32 -2.32
C TRP A 197 12.82 -5.53 -1.88
N GLU A 198 13.58 -4.44 -1.75
CA GLU A 198 14.95 -4.47 -1.21
C GLU A 198 14.97 -4.83 0.26
N LEU A 199 14.02 -4.33 1.05
CA LEU A 199 13.83 -4.77 2.43
C LEU A 199 13.61 -6.29 2.51
N VAL A 200 12.73 -6.85 1.68
CA VAL A 200 12.49 -8.31 1.65
C VAL A 200 13.75 -9.08 1.28
N ARG A 201 14.52 -8.60 0.31
CA ARG A 201 15.82 -9.22 -0.05
C ARG A 201 16.84 -9.12 1.07
N PHE A 202 16.90 -8.01 1.78
CA PHE A 202 17.75 -7.85 2.95
C PHE A 202 17.35 -8.83 4.06
N MET A 203 16.04 -8.97 4.35
CA MET A 203 15.53 -9.96 5.29
C MET A 203 15.87 -11.41 4.88
N ASP A 204 15.85 -11.70 3.59
CA ASP A 204 16.26 -13.01 3.07
C ASP A 204 17.76 -13.24 3.30
N THR A 205 18.60 -12.24 3.02
CA THR A 205 20.06 -12.33 3.24
C THR A 205 20.44 -12.51 4.71
N LEU A 206 19.64 -11.94 5.64
CA LEU A 206 19.84 -12.06 7.07
C LEU A 206 19.68 -13.51 7.60
N GLN A 207 19.15 -14.42 6.80
CA GLN A 207 19.07 -15.85 7.14
C GLN A 207 20.42 -16.56 6.99
N TYR A 208 21.34 -16.00 6.20
CA TYR A 208 22.63 -16.59 5.84
C TYR A 208 23.82 -15.91 6.54
N ALA A 209 23.54 -14.89 7.36
CA ALA A 209 24.53 -14.10 8.08
C ALA A 209 24.88 -14.70 9.45
#